data_AF-A0A4Q3T4R5-F1
#
_entry.id   AF-A0A4Q3T4R5-F1
#
_cell.length_a   1.000
_cell.length_b   1.000
_cell.length_c   1.000
_cell.angle_alpha   90.00
_cell.angle_beta   90.00
_cell.angle_gamma   90.00
#
_symmetry.space_group_name_H-M   'P 1'
#
loop_
_entity.id
_entity.type
_entity.pdbx_description
1 polymer ?
#
loop_
_entity_poly.entity_id
_entity_poly.type
_entity_poly.pdbx_seq_one_letter_code
_entity_poly.pdbx_strand_id
1 'polypeptide(L)'
;MSDLVREYLDHYLHPETRPRFAVMLMGEWGAGKTYFIRDYLKTFAAKRKAFDPLYHSGYYYVSLFGKTTRADIAAALFNAAHPALGSGAAALIANVASRTANTLTKGQAIREGDAAALQ
;
A
#
# COMPACT_ATOMS: atom_id res chain seq x y z
N MET A 1 17.59 22.80 -7.11
CA MET A 1 17.33 21.87 -5.97
C MET A 1 16.41 20.72 -6.38
N SER A 2 15.35 20.95 -7.18
CA SER A 2 14.52 19.87 -7.75
C SER A 2 15.29 18.87 -8.61
N ASP A 3 16.31 19.34 -9.32
CA ASP A 3 16.98 18.56 -10.36
C ASP A 3 17.86 17.46 -9.76
N LEU A 4 18.53 17.75 -8.64
CA LEU A 4 19.27 16.75 -7.86
C LEU A 4 18.36 15.64 -7.33
N VAL A 5 17.15 15.98 -6.89
CA VAL A 5 16.18 14.98 -6.42
C VAL A 5 15.70 14.11 -7.58
N ARG A 6 15.46 14.68 -8.76
CA ARG A 6 15.06 13.93 -9.96
C ARG A 6 16.17 12.99 -10.42
N GLU A 7 17.41 13.48 -10.47
CA GLU A 7 18.58 12.68 -10.84
C GLU A 7 18.80 11.50 -9.87
N TYR A 8 18.67 11.75 -8.57
CA TYR A 8 18.74 10.68 -7.57
C TYR A 8 17.64 9.63 -7.76
N LEU A 9 16.40 10.06 -8.03
CA LEU A 9 15.30 9.13 -8.29
C LEU A 9 15.50 8.35 -9.60
N ASP A 10 16.08 8.97 -10.63
CA ASP A 10 16.42 8.30 -11.89
C ASP A 10 17.47 7.20 -11.65
N HIS A 11 18.48 7.49 -10.83
CA HIS A 11 19.46 6.49 -10.39
C HIS A 11 18.82 5.38 -9.56
N TYR A 12 17.96 5.71 -8.60
CA TYR A 12 17.27 4.74 -7.74
C TYR A 12 16.37 3.79 -8.53
N LEU A 13 15.66 4.28 -9.56
CA LEU A 13 14.78 3.48 -10.42
C LEU A 13 15.52 2.80 -11.59
N HIS A 14 16.84 2.95 -11.69
CA HIS A 14 17.60 2.30 -12.73
C HIS A 14 17.66 0.77 -12.50
N PRO A 15 17.44 -0.09 -13.53
CA PRO A 15 17.40 -1.54 -13.36
C PRO A 15 18.65 -2.16 -12.75
N GLU A 16 19.81 -1.55 -13.02
CA GLU A 16 21.11 -2.00 -12.50
C GLU A 16 21.32 -1.68 -11.01
N THR A 17 20.66 -0.65 -10.48
CA THR A 17 20.87 -0.20 -9.09
C THR A 17 20.33 -1.19 -8.06
N ARG A 18 19.23 -1.89 -8.39
CA ARG A 18 18.53 -2.88 -7.54
C ARG A 18 18.56 -2.54 -6.02
N PRO A 19 18.08 -1.35 -5.62
CA PRO A 19 18.22 -0.88 -4.26
C PRO A 19 17.44 -1.76 -3.26
N ARG A 20 18.02 -1.98 -2.06
CA ARG A 20 17.38 -2.72 -0.95
C ARG A 20 16.90 -1.83 0.20
N PHE A 21 16.62 -0.56 -0.10
CA PHE A 21 16.17 0.44 0.86
C PHE A 21 15.02 1.27 0.28
N ALA A 22 14.34 2.06 1.11
CA ALA A 22 13.29 2.98 0.70
C ALA A 22 13.76 4.43 0.72
N VAL A 23 13.22 5.24 -0.19
CA VAL A 23 13.50 6.68 -0.26
C VAL A 23 12.39 7.45 0.45
N MET A 24 12.76 8.36 1.35
CA MET A 24 11.84 9.26 2.04
C MET A 24 11.99 10.68 1.49
N LEU A 25 10.93 11.22 0.89
CA LEU A 25 10.89 12.60 0.42
C LEU A 25 10.52 13.54 1.57
N MET A 26 11.46 14.38 1.98
CA MET A 26 11.27 15.36 3.07
C MET A 26 11.01 16.77 2.54
N GLY A 27 10.38 17.60 3.35
CA GLY A 27 10.10 19.00 3.05
C GLY A 27 8.95 19.55 3.90
N GLU A 28 8.82 20.87 3.95
CA GLU A 28 7.78 21.55 4.74
C GLU A 28 6.37 21.24 4.25
N TRP A 29 5.37 21.48 5.11
CA TRP A 29 3.98 21.42 4.69
C TRP A 29 3.72 22.37 3.53
N GLY A 30 2.95 21.94 2.53
CA GLY A 30 2.70 22.78 1.34
C GLY A 30 3.86 22.87 0.33
N ALA A 31 5.04 22.31 0.60
CA ALA A 31 6.19 22.35 -0.32
C ALA A 31 6.01 21.55 -1.64
N GLY A 32 4.81 21.04 -1.92
CA GLY A 32 4.51 20.37 -3.20
C GLY A 32 5.01 18.92 -3.32
N LYS A 33 5.43 18.25 -2.25
CA LYS A 33 5.95 16.86 -2.28
C LYS A 33 5.07 15.88 -3.07
N THR A 34 3.76 15.88 -2.81
CA THR A 34 2.79 15.03 -3.51
C THR A 34 2.68 15.38 -4.99
N TYR A 35 2.72 16.66 -5.32
CA TYR A 35 2.69 17.12 -6.71
C TYR A 35 3.97 16.68 -7.44
N PHE A 36 5.13 16.90 -6.82
CA PHE A 36 6.43 16.53 -7.34
C PHE A 36 6.53 15.04 -7.69
N ILE A 37 6.20 14.14 -6.76
CA ILE A 37 6.35 12.69 -7.03
C ILE A 37 5.38 12.20 -8.11
N ARG A 38 4.17 12.77 -8.16
CA ARG A 38 3.17 12.43 -9.20
C ARG A 38 3.62 12.91 -10.58
N ASP A 39 4.14 14.12 -10.67
CA ASP A 39 4.70 14.66 -11.90
C ASP A 39 5.89 13.82 -12.37
N TYR A 40 6.86 13.57 -11.48
CA TYR A 40 8.04 12.76 -11.75
C TYR A 40 7.68 11.37 -12.30
N LEU A 41 6.78 10.64 -11.62
CA LEU A 41 6.37 9.29 -12.04
C LEU A 41 5.64 9.29 -13.40
N LYS A 42 4.83 10.33 -13.68
CA LYS A 42 4.19 10.48 -15.00
C LYS A 42 5.24 10.67 -16.10
N THR A 43 6.21 11.56 -15.89
CA THR A 43 7.30 11.78 -16.85
C THR A 43 8.14 10.52 -17.04
N PHE A 44 8.45 9.81 -15.95
CA PHE A 44 9.20 8.55 -15.99
C PHE A 44 8.49 7.48 -16.83
N ALA A 45 7.19 7.26 -16.58
CA ALA A 45 6.41 6.30 -17.37
C ALA A 45 6.27 6.72 -18.84
N ALA A 46 6.10 8.01 -19.13
CA ALA A 46 6.06 8.50 -20.51
C ALA A 46 7.37 8.26 -21.26
N LYS A 47 8.52 8.55 -20.62
CA LYS A 47 9.86 8.25 -21.18
C LYS A 47 10.04 6.75 -21.45
N ARG A 48 9.61 5.89 -20.53
CA ARG A 48 9.69 4.44 -20.70
C ARG A 48 8.80 3.94 -21.83
N LYS A 49 7.57 4.44 -21.94
CA LYS A 49 6.65 4.10 -23.04
C LYS A 49 7.15 4.55 -24.41
N ALA A 50 7.87 5.67 -24.48
CA ALA A 50 8.49 6.12 -25.72
C ALA A 50 9.59 5.18 -26.20
N PHE A 51 10.29 4.51 -25.28
CA PHE A 51 11.31 3.51 -25.59
C PHE A 51 10.72 2.12 -25.85
N ASP A 52 9.73 1.71 -25.05
CA ASP A 52 9.02 0.45 -25.16
C ASP A 52 7.50 0.69 -25.09
N PRO A 53 6.79 0.67 -26.23
CA PRO A 53 5.35 0.90 -26.28
C PRO A 53 4.52 -0.11 -25.47
N LEU A 54 5.06 -1.29 -25.18
CA LEU A 54 4.40 -2.32 -24.36
C LEU A 54 4.66 -2.13 -22.86
N TYR A 55 5.46 -1.12 -22.48
CA TYR A 55 5.76 -0.82 -21.09
C TYR A 55 4.50 -0.38 -20.33
N HIS A 56 4.05 -1.26 -19.44
CA HIS A 56 3.04 -0.93 -18.44
C HIS A 56 3.71 -0.01 -17.41
N SER A 57 2.97 0.95 -16.83
CA SER A 57 3.44 2.14 -16.09
C SER A 57 4.67 1.98 -15.17
N GLY A 58 4.99 0.77 -14.70
CA GLY A 58 6.25 0.44 -14.04
C GLY A 58 6.28 0.82 -12.56
N TYR A 59 5.17 1.32 -12.03
CA TYR A 59 5.01 1.67 -10.62
C TYR A 59 3.56 1.51 -10.17
N TYR A 60 3.38 1.30 -8.87
CA TYR A 60 2.08 1.34 -8.19
C TYR A 60 2.05 2.54 -7.24
N TYR A 61 0.94 3.30 -7.29
CA TYR A 61 0.74 4.46 -6.43
C TYR A 61 -0.41 4.19 -5.47
N VAL A 62 -0.13 4.20 -4.17
CA VAL A 62 -1.11 3.94 -3.11
C VAL A 62 -1.10 5.08 -2.12
N SER A 63 -2.28 5.61 -1.78
CA SER A 63 -2.45 6.52 -0.65
C SER A 63 -2.65 5.72 0.63
N LEU A 64 -1.89 6.05 1.67
CA LEU A 64 -2.07 5.48 3.01
C LEU A 64 -3.13 6.23 3.84
N PHE A 65 -3.70 7.31 3.30
CA PHE A 65 -4.75 8.06 3.99
C PHE A 65 -5.96 7.16 4.26
N GLY A 66 -6.37 7.07 5.53
CA GLY A 66 -7.47 6.21 5.97
C GLY A 66 -7.13 4.72 6.08
N LYS A 67 -5.86 4.32 5.94
CA LYS A 67 -5.39 2.93 6.17
C LYS A 67 -4.81 2.84 7.58
N THR A 68 -5.46 2.08 8.46
CA THR A 68 -5.07 2.01 9.88
C THR A 68 -4.33 0.72 10.21
N THR A 69 -4.48 -0.32 9.39
CA THR A 69 -3.83 -1.61 9.62
C THR A 69 -2.90 -2.00 8.47
N ARG A 70 -1.94 -2.89 8.76
CA ARG A 70 -1.05 -3.47 7.74
C ARG A 70 -1.85 -4.21 6.65
N ALA A 71 -2.94 -4.86 7.04
CA ALA A 71 -3.84 -5.56 6.12
C ALA A 71 -4.49 -4.57 5.13
N ASP A 72 -4.91 -3.39 5.60
CA ASP A 72 -5.48 -2.37 4.72
C ASP A 72 -4.47 -1.86 3.68
N ILE A 73 -3.21 -1.71 4.08
CA ILE A 73 -2.11 -1.30 3.19
C ILE A 73 -1.84 -2.41 2.16
N ALA A 74 -1.71 -3.66 2.61
CA ALA A 74 -1.48 -4.80 1.73
C ALA A 74 -2.62 -4.97 0.71
N ALA A 75 -3.88 -4.84 1.15
CA ALA A 75 -5.03 -4.88 0.27
C ALA A 75 -5.04 -3.73 -0.74
N ALA A 76 -4.70 -2.51 -0.31
CA ALA A 76 -4.62 -1.36 -1.21
C ALA A 76 -3.52 -1.53 -2.27
N LEU A 77 -2.36 -2.08 -1.88
CA LEU A 77 -1.26 -2.39 -2.80
C LEU A 77 -1.63 -3.52 -3.76
N PHE A 78 -2.24 -4.59 -3.25
CA PHE A 78 -2.69 -5.72 -4.07
C PHE A 78 -3.71 -5.28 -5.12
N ASN A 79 -4.68 -4.44 -4.74
CA ASN A 79 -5.67 -3.89 -5.67
C ASN A 79 -5.02 -2.98 -6.73
N ALA A 80 -3.99 -2.20 -6.37
CA ALA A 80 -3.23 -1.40 -7.32
C ALA A 80 -2.42 -2.29 -8.29
N ALA A 81 -1.92 -3.44 -7.82
CA ALA A 81 -1.15 -4.40 -8.60
C ALA A 81 -1.99 -5.24 -9.57
N HIS A 82 -3.21 -5.61 -9.15
CA HIS A 82 -4.11 -6.47 -9.91
C HIS A 82 -5.50 -5.85 -10.08
N PRO A 83 -5.66 -4.89 -11.01
CA PRO A 83 -6.94 -4.18 -11.20
C PRO A 83 -8.11 -5.11 -11.52
N ALA A 84 -7.87 -6.21 -12.25
CA ALA A 84 -8.90 -7.18 -12.62
C ALA A 84 -9.34 -8.08 -11.43
N LEU A 85 -8.42 -8.40 -10.51
CA LEU A 85 -8.67 -9.23 -9.33
C LEU A 85 -9.16 -8.41 -8.13
N GLY A 86 -8.98 -7.09 -8.15
CA GLY A 86 -9.50 -6.15 -7.16
C GLY A 86 -10.98 -5.83 -7.27
N SER A 87 -11.72 -6.53 -8.14
CA SER A 87 -13.16 -6.38 -8.35
C SER A 87 -13.96 -6.88 -7.13
N GLY A 88 -13.98 -6.08 -6.06
CA GLY A 88 -14.99 -6.04 -5.00
C GLY A 88 -15.10 -7.24 -4.04
N ALA A 89 -15.18 -8.46 -4.54
CA ALA A 89 -15.54 -9.64 -3.75
C ALA A 89 -14.39 -10.11 -2.82
N ALA A 90 -13.15 -10.15 -3.31
CA ALA A 90 -12.03 -10.68 -2.52
C ALA A 90 -11.62 -9.76 -1.35
N ALA A 91 -11.63 -8.45 -1.55
CA ALA A 91 -11.27 -7.48 -0.51
C ALA A 91 -12.35 -7.34 0.58
N LEU A 92 -13.63 -7.58 0.24
CA LEU A 92 -14.73 -7.56 1.20
C LEU A 92 -14.70 -8.81 2.12
N ILE A 93 -14.37 -9.99 1.57
CA ILE A 93 -14.32 -11.25 2.31
C ILE A 93 -13.24 -11.22 3.41
N ALA A 94 -12.05 -10.67 3.12
CA ALA A 94 -10.94 -10.60 4.09
C ALA A 94 -11.24 -9.70 5.31
N ASN A 95 -11.91 -8.56 5.09
CA ASN A 95 -12.23 -7.60 6.14
C ASN A 95 -13.44 -8.00 6.99
N VAL A 96 -14.38 -8.78 6.43
CA VAL A 96 -15.53 -9.30 7.19
C VAL A 96 -15.13 -10.50 8.03
N ALA A 97 -14.37 -11.45 7.50
CA ALA A 97 -13.94 -12.65 8.23
C ALA A 97 -13.08 -12.32 9.47
N SER A 98 -12.18 -11.34 9.36
CA SER A 98 -11.27 -10.97 10.46
C SER A 98 -11.98 -10.20 11.59
N ARG A 99 -13.12 -9.56 11.30
CA ARG A 99 -13.88 -8.77 12.28
C ARG A 99 -14.94 -9.60 13.03
N THR A 100 -15.46 -10.67 12.43
CA THR A 100 -16.39 -11.59 13.10
C THR A 100 -15.68 -12.66 13.92
N ALA A 101 -14.48 -13.10 13.51
CA ALA A 101 -13.74 -14.11 14.26
C ALA A 101 -13.37 -13.66 15.68
N ASN A 102 -12.97 -12.39 15.86
CA ASN A 102 -12.57 -11.83 17.17
C ASN A 102 -13.74 -11.39 18.07
N THR A 103 -14.96 -11.25 17.53
CA THR A 103 -16.15 -10.90 18.32
C THR A 103 -16.91 -12.14 18.81
N LEU A 104 -16.79 -13.28 18.11
CA LEU A 104 -17.39 -14.55 18.52
C LEU A 104 -16.54 -15.31 19.56
N THR A 105 -15.22 -15.14 19.58
CA THR A 105 -14.35 -15.78 20.60
C THR A 105 -14.41 -15.10 21.97
N LYS A 106 -14.71 -13.79 22.04
CA LYS A 106 -14.86 -13.08 23.33
C LYS A 106 -16.26 -13.17 23.94
N GLY A 107 -17.27 -13.62 23.19
CA GLY A 107 -18.67 -13.68 23.64
C GLY A 107 -19.11 -14.99 24.29
N GLN A 108 -18.27 -16.04 24.33
CA GLN A 108 -18.65 -17.37 24.83
C GLN A 108 -17.75 -17.91 25.98
N ALA A 109 -16.85 -17.10 26.54
CA ALA A 109 -15.94 -17.54 27.62
C ALA A 109 -16.38 -17.09 29.03
N ILE A 110 -17.68 -16.90 29.27
CA ILE A 110 -18.25 -16.83 30.63
C ILE A 110 -19.52 -17.68 30.65
N ARG A 111 -19.35 -18.98 30.90
CA ARG A 111 -20.29 -19.89 31.58
C ARG A 111 -19.70 -21.30 31.51
N GLU A 112 -19.84 -22.04 32.61
CA GLU A 112 -19.33 -23.41 32.87
C GLU A 112 -17.93 -23.46 33.50
N GLY A 113 -17.87 -23.18 34.81
CA GLY A 113 -16.69 -23.44 35.64
C GLY A 113 -16.97 -23.36 37.15
N ASP A 114 -17.74 -22.36 37.61
CA ASP A 114 -17.83 -22.03 39.05
C ASP A 114 -19.15 -22.41 39.76
N ALA A 115 -19.97 -23.30 39.20
CA ALA A 115 -21.22 -23.75 39.84
C ALA A 115 -21.11 -25.10 40.58
N ALA A 116 -19.89 -25.61 40.83
CA ALA A 116 -19.66 -26.91 41.47
C ALA A 116 -18.76 -26.87 42.72
N ALA A 117 -18.58 -25.71 43.35
CA ALA A 117 -17.73 -25.55 44.55
C ALA A 117 -18.44 -24.99 45.78
N LEU A 118 -19.78 -25.09 45.85
CA LEU A 118 -20.56 -24.77 47.04
C LEU A 118 -21.65 -25.84 47.27
N GLN A 119 -21.21 -27.00 47.75
CA GLN A 119 -21.97 -27.89 48.62
C GLN A 119 -21.07 -28.33 49.76
#